data_AF-A0A8S3ZS01-F1
#
_entry.id   AF-A0A8S3ZS01-F1
#
_cell.length_a   1.000
_cell.length_b   1.000
_cell.length_c   1.000
_cell.angle_alpha   90.00
_cell.angle_beta   90.00
_cell.angle_gamma   90.00
#
_symmetry.space_group_name_H-M   'P 1'
#
loop_
_entity.id
_entity.type
_entity.pdbx_description
1 polymer ?
#
loop_
_entity_poly.entity_id
_entity_poly.type
_entity_poly.pdbx_seq_one_letter_code
_entity_poly.pdbx_strand_id
1 'polypeptide(L)'
;WWTELECSRWWTELECSMWWTELESSRWWTELECSRWWTELECSRWWTELECSRWWTELECSRWWTELECSRWWTELECSRWWTELESSRWWTELESS
;
A
#
# COMPACT_ATOMS: atom_id res chain seq x y z
N TRP A 1 -14.05 3.03 -4.74
CA TRP A 1 -13.67 2.31 -5.97
C TRP A 1 -13.20 0.92 -5.58
N TRP A 2 -13.44 -0.06 -6.46
CA TRP A 2 -12.91 -1.42 -6.32
C TRP A 2 -12.27 -1.79 -7.64
N THR A 3 -11.08 -2.37 -7.57
CA THR A 3 -10.26 -2.71 -8.74
C THR A 3 -9.56 -4.03 -8.48
N GLU A 4 -9.66 -4.95 -9.45
CA GLU A 4 -8.92 -6.22 -9.50
C GLU A 4 -8.18 -6.28 -10.84
N LEU A 5 -6.86 -6.48 -10.83
CA LEU A 5 -6.02 -6.41 -12.03
C LEU A 5 -4.79 -7.33 -11.94
N GLU A 6 -4.42 -7.91 -13.08
CA GLU A 6 -3.14 -8.59 -13.28
C GLU A 6 -2.38 -7.88 -14.41
N CYS A 7 -1.18 -7.37 -14.14
CA CYS A 7 -0.41 -6.65 -15.15
C CYS A 7 1.08 -6.58 -14.80
N SER A 8 1.97 -6.43 -15.78
CA SER A 8 3.40 -6.33 -15.47
C SER A 8 3.78 -5.02 -14.76
N ARG A 9 3.02 -3.93 -14.98
CA ARG A 9 3.25 -2.63 -14.36
C ARG A 9 1.93 -1.87 -14.23
N TRP A 10 1.74 -1.23 -13.09
CA TRP A 10 0.61 -0.36 -12.83
C TRP A 10 1.03 0.97 -12.20
N TRP A 11 0.32 2.02 -12.58
CA TRP A 11 0.48 3.39 -12.10
C TRP A 11 -0.89 4.04 -11.97
N THR A 12 -1.09 4.81 -10.91
CA THR A 12 -2.38 5.45 -10.64
C THR A 12 -2.21 6.65 -9.71
N GLU A 13 -3.04 7.67 -9.94
CA GLU A 13 -3.14 8.89 -9.16
C GLU A 13 -4.63 9.22 -9.07
N LEU A 14 -5.21 9.25 -7.86
CA LEU A 14 -6.66 9.39 -7.67
C LEU A 14 -6.99 10.10 -6.35
N GLU A 15 -8.09 10.86 -6.36
CA GLU A 15 -8.74 11.37 -5.14
C GLU A 15 -10.09 10.66 -4.99
N CYS A 16 -10.32 10.01 -3.85
CA CYS A 16 -11.61 9.37 -3.59
C CYS A 16 -11.93 9.18 -2.12
N SER A 17 -13.20 9.01 -1.74
CA SER A 17 -13.52 8.77 -0.33
C SER A 17 -13.06 7.40 0.17
N MET A 18 -13.11 6.38 -0.69
CA MET A 18 -12.75 5.00 -0.34
C MET A 18 -12.17 4.27 -1.54
N TRP A 19 -11.08 3.55 -1.33
CA TRP A 19 -10.51 2.64 -2.32
C TRP A 19 -10.16 1.27 -1.72
N TRP A 20 -10.52 0.23 -2.46
CA TRP A 20 -10.14 -1.16 -2.30
C TRP A 20 -9.45 -1.67 -3.57
N THR A 21 -8.31 -2.32 -3.44
CA THR A 21 -7.57 -2.90 -4.56
C THR A 21 -7.06 -4.30 -4.21
N GLU A 22 -7.16 -5.21 -5.17
CA GLU A 22 -6.49 -6.51 -5.18
C GLU A 22 -5.70 -6.60 -6.49
N LEU A 23 -4.39 -6.81 -6.45
CA LEU A 23 -3.58 -6.70 -7.67
C LEU A 23 -2.30 -7.54 -7.62
N GLU A 24 -2.04 -8.24 -8.73
CA GLU A 24 -0.79 -8.97 -8.97
C GLU A 24 0.02 -8.21 -10.05
N SER A 25 1.24 -7.79 -9.68
CA SER A 25 2.09 -7.07 -10.63
C SER A 25 3.58 -7.16 -10.34
N SER A 26 4.42 -7.13 -11.37
CA SER A 26 5.86 -7.01 -11.13
C SER A 26 6.24 -5.65 -10.52
N ARG A 27 5.49 -4.58 -10.82
CA ARG A 27 5.76 -3.22 -10.29
C ARG A 27 4.48 -2.44 -10.10
N TRP A 28 4.26 -1.98 -8.88
CA TRP A 28 3.12 -1.15 -8.52
C TRP A 28 3.60 0.20 -7.94
N TRP A 29 2.95 1.27 -8.40
CA TRP A 29 3.25 2.65 -7.98
C TRP A 29 1.97 3.45 -7.87
N THR A 30 1.81 4.21 -6.80
CA THR A 30 0.54 4.86 -6.50
C THR A 30 0.70 6.09 -5.63
N GLU A 31 -0.05 7.14 -6.00
CA GLU A 31 -0.19 8.38 -5.24
C GLU A 31 -1.69 8.62 -4.97
N LEU A 32 -2.10 8.75 -3.70
CA LEU A 32 -3.53 8.88 -3.37
C LEU A 32 -3.86 9.77 -2.22
N GLU A 33 -4.98 10.48 -2.39
CA GLU A 33 -5.71 11.12 -1.30
C GLU A 33 -7.05 10.41 -1.10
N CYS A 34 -7.26 9.83 0.08
CA CYS A 34 -8.55 9.20 0.38
C CYS A 34 -8.92 9.16 1.86
N SER A 35 -10.20 9.03 2.20
CA SER A 35 -10.54 8.84 3.61
C SER A 35 -10.16 7.44 4.11
N ARG A 36 -10.26 6.42 3.25
CA ARG A 36 -9.93 5.04 3.62
C ARG A 36 -9.37 4.27 2.44
N TRP A 37 -8.26 3.58 2.68
CA TRP A 37 -7.64 2.69 1.72
C TRP A 37 -7.40 1.30 2.29
N TRP A 38 -7.69 0.31 1.46
CA TRP A 38 -7.41 -1.10 1.68
C TRP A 38 -6.78 -1.70 0.44
N THR A 39 -5.73 -2.49 0.63
CA THR A 39 -5.06 -3.15 -0.48
C THR A 39 -4.53 -4.52 -0.08
N GLU A 40 -4.60 -5.45 -1.02
CA GLU A 40 -3.96 -6.77 -0.98
C GLU A 40 -3.13 -6.90 -2.26
N LEU A 41 -1.81 -7.08 -2.14
CA LEU A 41 -0.92 -7.05 -3.31
C LEU A 41 0.16 -8.12 -3.25
N GLU A 42 0.37 -8.76 -4.39
CA GLU A 42 1.57 -9.56 -4.66
C GLU A 42 2.41 -8.86 -5.74
N CYS A 43 3.65 -8.50 -5.39
CA CYS A 43 4.51 -7.80 -6.35
C CYS A 43 6.01 -7.94 -6.13
N SER A 44 6.82 -7.77 -7.18
CA SER A 44 8.28 -7.72 -6.95
C SER A 44 8.73 -6.38 -6.36
N ARG A 45 8.05 -5.29 -6.68
CA ARG A 45 8.37 -3.95 -6.20
C ARG A 45 7.12 -3.12 -6.04
N TRP A 46 7.03 -2.47 -4.90
CA TRP A 46 5.97 -1.55 -4.61
C TRP A 46 6.47 -0.23 -4.02
N TRP A 47 5.94 0.87 -4.56
CA TRP A 47 6.04 2.23 -4.06
C TRP A 47 4.68 2.88 -3.86
N THR A 48 4.51 3.60 -2.76
CA THR A 48 3.28 4.31 -2.45
C THR A 48 3.56 5.64 -1.75
N GLU A 49 2.78 6.65 -2.11
CA GLU A 49 2.66 7.92 -1.40
C GLU A 49 1.18 8.17 -1.11
N LEU A 50 0.78 8.39 0.15
CA LEU A 50 -0.62 8.66 0.45
C LEU A 50 -0.85 9.68 1.55
N GLU A 51 -2.02 10.30 1.45
CA GLU A 51 -2.72 10.94 2.54
C GLU A 51 -4.06 10.24 2.79
N CYS A 52 -4.27 9.73 4.00
CA CYS A 52 -5.57 9.14 4.34
C CYS A 52 -5.97 9.15 5.81
N SER A 53 -7.26 9.00 6.12
CA SER A 53 -7.66 8.83 7.53
C SER A 53 -7.37 7.42 8.06
N ARG A 54 -7.48 6.40 7.19
CA ARG A 54 -7.26 5.00 7.56
C ARG A 54 -6.62 4.24 6.41
N TRP A 55 -5.55 3.54 6.74
CA TRP A 55 -4.87 2.66 5.82
C TRP A 55 -4.74 1.23 6.38
N TRP A 56 -5.03 0.25 5.53
CA TRP A 56 -4.88 -1.18 5.77
C TRP A 56 -4.23 -1.82 4.56
N THR A 57 -3.26 -2.69 4.79
CA THR A 57 -2.55 -3.37 3.71
C THR A 57 -2.09 -4.77 4.12
N GLU A 58 -2.14 -5.68 3.15
CA GLU A 58 -1.54 -7.02 3.20
C GLU A 58 -0.72 -7.22 1.93
N LEU A 59 0.55 -7.58 2.08
CA LEU A 59 1.53 -7.43 1.00
C LEU A 59 2.58 -8.53 1.03
N GLU A 60 2.75 -9.16 -0.12
CA GLU A 60 3.91 -10.01 -0.40
C GLU A 60 4.77 -9.32 -1.47
N CYS A 61 5.99 -8.93 -1.10
CA CYS A 61 6.89 -8.34 -2.09
C CYS A 61 8.38 -8.49 -1.84
N SER A 62 9.18 -8.44 -2.91
CA SER A 62 10.65 -8.43 -2.72
C SER A 62 11.17 -7.08 -2.21
N ARG A 63 10.51 -5.98 -2.57
CA ARG A 63 10.89 -4.63 -2.14
C ARG A 63 9.70 -3.70 -1.98
N TRP A 64 9.66 -3.03 -0.83
CA TRP A 64 8.61 -2.09 -0.47
C TRP A 64 9.17 -0.72 -0.08
N TRP A 65 8.49 0.34 -0.54
CA TRP A 65 8.70 1.70 -0.10
C TRP A 65 7.37 2.41 0.08
N THR A 66 7.24 3.15 1.18
CA THR A 66 6.04 3.96 1.42
C THR A 66 6.36 5.28 2.10
N GLU A 67 5.58 6.30 1.74
CA GLU A 67 5.47 7.59 2.43
C GLU A 67 3.99 7.85 2.73
N LEU A 68 3.67 8.11 4.00
CA LEU A 68 2.29 8.04 4.47
C LEU A 68 1.98 9.09 5.54
N GLU A 69 0.94 9.87 5.29
CA GLU A 69 0.27 10.64 6.31
C GLU A 69 -1.09 10.02 6.61
N CYS A 70 -1.28 9.45 7.82
CA CYS A 70 -2.58 8.92 8.17
C CYS A 70 -2.96 8.91 9.65
N SER A 71 -4.26 9.00 9.97
CA SER A 71 -4.66 8.88 11.37
C SER A 71 -4.51 7.46 11.93
N ARG A 72 -4.72 6.43 11.11
CA ARG A 72 -4.58 5.02 11.51
C ARG A 72 -3.94 4.20 10.41
N TRP A 73 -2.93 3.43 10.79
CA TRP A 73 -2.22 2.53 9.91
C TRP A 73 -2.21 1.09 10.43
N TRP A 74 -2.44 0.14 9.53
CA TRP A 74 -2.24 -1.30 9.73
C TRP A 74 -1.55 -1.89 8.51
N THR A 75 -0.45 -2.62 8.71
CA THR A 75 0.20 -3.42 7.68
C THR A 75 0.48 -4.83 8.15
N GLU A 76 0.36 -5.77 7.23
CA GLU A 76 0.99 -7.07 7.24
C GLU A 76 1.88 -7.16 5.99
N LEU A 77 3.16 -7.45 6.19
CA LEU A 77 4.16 -7.37 5.13
C LEU A 77 5.13 -8.54 5.20
N GLU A 78 5.13 -9.35 4.14
CA GLU A 78 6.21 -10.29 3.83
C GLU A 78 7.17 -9.64 2.83
N CYS A 79 8.37 -9.24 3.29
CA CYS A 79 9.31 -8.54 2.41
C CYS A 79 10.79 -8.68 2.77
N SER A 80 11.61 -8.90 1.74
CA SER A 80 13.07 -8.94 1.90
C SER A 80 13.70 -7.57 2.13
N ARG A 81 13.10 -6.47 1.64
CA ARG A 81 13.62 -5.10 1.82
C ARG A 81 12.51 -4.07 1.87
N TRP A 82 12.46 -3.32 2.95
CA TRP A 82 11.45 -2.29 3.11
C TRP A 82 12.01 -0.95 3.60
N TRP A 83 11.25 0.11 3.31
CA TRP A 83 11.44 1.44 3.86
C TRP A 83 10.07 2.11 4.04
N THR A 84 9.91 2.82 5.16
CA THR A 84 8.66 3.45 5.54
C THR A 84 8.94 4.80 6.17
N GLU A 85 8.35 5.84 5.63
CA GLU A 85 8.14 7.12 6.30
C GLU A 85 6.66 7.25 6.63
N LEU A 86 6.36 7.40 7.92
CA LEU A 86 4.99 7.36 8.43
C LEU A 86 4.77 8.44 9.47
N GLU A 87 3.82 9.32 9.18
CA GLU A 87 3.17 10.17 10.16
C GLU A 87 1.81 9.58 10.53
N SER A 88 1.73 8.96 11.72
CA SER A 88 0.47 8.41 12.20
C SER A 88 0.22 8.51 13.69
N SER A 89 -1.05 8.78 14.03
CA SER A 89 -1.50 8.81 15.42
C SER A 89 -1.71 7.42 16.02
N ARG A 90 -1.92 6.38 15.19
CA ARG A 90 -2.00 4.98 15.63
C ARG A 90 -1.49 4.06 14.53
N TRP A 91 -0.60 3.16 14.89
CA TRP A 91 -0.06 2.20 13.95
C TRP A 91 0.05 0.79 14.51
N TRP A 92 0.03 -0.17 13.60
CA TRP A 92 0.36 -1.56 13.84
C TRP A 92 1.02 -2.17 12.60
N THR A 93 2.00 -3.05 12.81
CA THR A 93 2.83 -3.65 11.77
C THR A 93 3.18 -5.07 12.15
N GLU A 94 2.84 -6.01 11.29
CA GLU A 94 3.39 -7.37 11.29
C GLU A 94 4.35 -7.52 10.11
N LEU A 95 5.57 -7.97 10.41
CA LEU A 95 6.66 -8.10 9.45
C LEU A 95 7.17 -9.52 9.47
N GLU A 96 6.99 -10.22 8.35
CA GLU A 96 7.65 -11.49 8.09
C GLU A 96 8.82 -11.25 7.13
N SER A 97 10.00 -11.69 7.55
CA SER A 97 11.21 -11.54 6.76
C SER A 97 11.55 -12.87 6.07
N SER A 98 11.47 -12.87 4.74
CA SER A 98 11.90 -13.97 3.87
C SER A 98 13.31 -13.79 3.32
#